data_AF-A0AAU6CHN8-F1
#
_entry.id   AF-A0AAU6CHN8-F1
#
_cell.length_a   1.000
_cell.length_b   1.000
_cell.length_c   1.000
_cell.angle_alpha   90.00
_cell.angle_beta   90.00
_cell.angle_gamma   90.00
#
_symmetry.space_group_name_H-M   'P 1'
#
loop_
_entity.id
_entity.type
_entity.pdbx_description
1 polymer ?
#
loop_
_entity_poly.entity_id
_entity_poly.type
_entity_poly.pdbx_seq_one_letter_code
_entity_poly.pdbx_strand_id
1 'polypeptide(L)'
;MTTHWHAYSYTGHARPPDSEARDPHSAAPPLVVAEWLRKPRSMLVGTFADPDDAVAWLAHQLADTPPMATSLPVRAALAYARDRLTQKPGDQVTRYYTSTAYVVRDLIRCTGQAGTCPGPP
;
A
#
# COMPACT_ATOMS: atom_id res chain seq x y z
N MET A 1 20.83 -5.84 -4.43
CA MET A 1 19.80 -4.78 -4.42
C MET A 1 19.47 -4.45 -2.98
N THR A 2 19.36 -3.15 -2.67
CA THR A 2 18.99 -2.68 -1.32
C THR A 2 17.50 -2.95 -1.08
N THR A 3 17.15 -3.39 0.13
CA THR A 3 15.75 -3.55 0.52
C THR A 3 15.09 -2.18 0.52
N HIS A 4 13.91 -2.09 -0.10
CA HIS A 4 13.07 -0.90 -0.09
C HIS A 4 11.60 -1.28 -0.31
N TRP A 5 10.70 -0.35 -0.02
CA TRP A 5 9.26 -0.52 -0.15
C TRP A 5 8.68 0.53 -1.07
N HIS A 6 7.70 0.13 -1.87
CA HIS A 6 6.91 0.98 -2.74
C HIS A 6 5.56 1.24 -2.09
N ALA A 7 5.24 2.51 -1.89
CA ALA A 7 3.95 2.93 -1.37
C ALA A 7 2.95 3.14 -2.51
N TYR A 8 1.83 2.43 -2.44
CA TYR A 8 0.71 2.57 -3.34
C TYR A 8 -0.49 3.15 -2.61
N SER A 9 -1.20 4.05 -3.28
CA SER A 9 -2.39 4.69 -2.74
C SER A 9 -3.57 4.58 -3.70
N TYR A 10 -4.75 4.33 -3.14
CA TYR A 10 -6.03 4.42 -3.84
C TYR A 10 -7.11 4.89 -2.88
N THR A 11 -7.97 5.80 -3.36
CA THR A 11 -9.20 6.19 -2.68
C THR A 11 -10.29 6.21 -3.74
N GLY A 12 -11.32 5.41 -3.57
CA GLY A 12 -12.47 5.34 -4.48
C GLY A 12 -13.78 5.28 -3.71
N HIS A 13 -14.91 5.56 -4.37
CA HIS A 13 -16.22 5.53 -3.73
C HIS A 13 -16.63 4.14 -3.21
N ALA A 14 -16.05 3.08 -3.78
CA ALA A 14 -16.24 1.69 -3.37
C ALA A 14 -15.00 0.86 -3.72
N ARG A 15 -14.98 -0.39 -3.27
CA ARG A 15 -13.98 -1.36 -3.76
C ARG A 15 -14.17 -1.54 -5.27
N PRO A 16 -13.10 -1.51 -6.08
CA PRO A 16 -13.21 -1.71 -7.52
C PRO A 16 -13.76 -3.12 -7.84
N PRO A 17 -14.45 -3.28 -8.98
CA PRO A 17 -14.79 -4.59 -9.52
C PRO A 17 -13.55 -5.47 -9.73
N ASP A 18 -13.72 -6.78 -9.60
CA ASP A 18 -12.61 -7.72 -9.79
C ASP A 18 -12.02 -7.68 -11.20
N SER A 19 -12.81 -7.31 -12.22
CA SER A 19 -12.32 -7.11 -13.60
C SER A 19 -11.28 -5.99 -13.69
N GLU A 20 -11.56 -4.84 -13.07
CA GLU A 20 -10.61 -3.72 -12.99
C GLU A 20 -9.41 -4.06 -12.11
N ALA A 21 -9.64 -4.75 -11.00
CA ALA A 21 -8.55 -5.17 -10.10
C ALA A 21 -7.56 -6.13 -10.80
N ARG A 22 -8.03 -6.98 -11.73
CA ARG A 22 -7.19 -7.89 -12.52
C ARG A 22 -6.50 -7.24 -13.71
N ASP A 23 -7.02 -6.11 -14.21
CA ASP A 23 -6.40 -5.39 -15.33
C ASP A 23 -5.10 -4.69 -14.87
N PRO A 24 -3.91 -5.05 -15.42
CA PRO A 24 -2.65 -4.40 -15.05
C PRO A 24 -2.56 -2.94 -15.51
N HIS A 25 -3.37 -2.51 -16.47
CA HIS A 25 -3.42 -1.13 -16.95
C HIS A 25 -4.42 -0.26 -16.19
N SER A 26 -5.31 -0.87 -15.40
CA SER A 26 -6.25 -0.15 -14.55
C SER A 26 -5.59 0.38 -13.27
N ALA A 27 -5.87 1.64 -12.95
CA ALA A 27 -5.47 2.30 -11.70
C ALA A 27 -6.33 1.85 -10.50
N ALA A 28 -6.50 0.54 -10.35
CA ALA A 28 -7.26 -0.10 -9.30
C ALA A 28 -6.35 -1.03 -8.47
N PRO A 29 -6.49 -1.06 -7.13
CA PRO A 29 -5.73 -1.97 -6.28
C PRO A 29 -5.95 -3.44 -6.72
N PRO A 30 -4.88 -4.25 -6.80
CA PRO A 30 -4.98 -5.63 -7.23
C PRO A 30 -5.64 -6.53 -6.17
N LEU A 31 -6.05 -7.71 -6.61
CA LEU A 31 -6.56 -8.77 -5.74
C LEU A 31 -5.43 -9.46 -4.97
N VAL A 32 -4.25 -9.56 -5.56
CA VAL A 32 -3.08 -10.22 -4.98
C VAL A 32 -1.94 -9.22 -4.78
N VAL A 33 -1.28 -9.28 -3.61
CA VAL A 33 -0.21 -8.34 -3.21
C VAL A 33 0.94 -8.32 -4.22
N ALA A 34 1.34 -9.49 -4.74
CA ALA A 34 2.44 -9.61 -5.70
C ALA A 34 2.19 -8.90 -7.05
N GLU A 35 0.94 -8.55 -7.36
CA GLU A 35 0.58 -7.87 -8.61
C GLU A 35 0.77 -6.36 -8.54
N TRP A 36 0.97 -5.78 -7.36
CA TRP A 36 1.16 -4.34 -7.19
C TRP A 36 2.28 -3.77 -8.04
N LEU A 37 3.40 -4.48 -8.15
CA LEU A 37 4.56 -4.04 -8.95
C LEU A 37 4.28 -3.95 -10.46
N ARG A 38 3.15 -4.51 -10.92
CA ARG A 38 2.70 -4.44 -12.32
C ARG A 38 1.62 -3.38 -12.56
N LYS A 39 1.08 -2.78 -11.49
CA LYS A 39 0.05 -1.75 -11.60
C LYS A 39 0.63 -0.45 -12.16
N PRO A 40 -0.23 0.44 -12.69
CA PRO A 40 0.23 1.68 -13.30
C PRO A 40 1.05 2.51 -12.32
N ARG A 41 2.14 3.11 -12.84
CA ARG A 41 3.03 3.96 -12.06
C ARG A 41 2.32 5.13 -11.37
N SER A 42 1.18 5.59 -11.91
CA SER A 42 0.35 6.63 -11.30
C SER A 42 -0.18 6.28 -9.91
N MET A 43 -0.19 5.00 -9.53
CA MET A 43 -0.57 4.56 -8.19
C MET A 43 0.60 4.58 -7.19
N LEU A 44 1.85 4.64 -7.67
CA LEU A 44 3.04 4.72 -6.84
C LEU A 44 3.18 6.16 -6.33
N VAL A 45 3.16 6.32 -5.02
CA VAL A 45 3.21 7.63 -4.36
C VAL A 45 4.42 7.81 -3.44
N GLY A 46 5.24 6.76 -3.28
CA GLY A 46 6.47 6.83 -2.49
C GLY A 46 7.35 5.61 -2.67
N THR A 47 8.63 5.78 -2.40
CA THR A 47 9.61 4.68 -2.27
C THR A 47 10.48 4.94 -1.05
N PHE A 48 10.62 3.94 -0.18
CA PHE A 48 11.29 4.08 1.11
C PHE A 48 12.36 3.01 1.27
N ALA A 49 13.59 3.40 1.61
CA ALA A 49 14.67 2.46 1.91
C ALA A 49 14.68 2.04 3.39
N ASP A 50 14.03 2.82 4.25
CA ASP A 50 13.92 2.59 5.69
C ASP A 50 12.48 2.22 6.07
N PRO A 51 12.26 1.18 6.90
CA PRO A 51 10.91 0.79 7.32
C PRO A 51 10.22 1.83 8.21
N ASP A 52 10.94 2.59 9.04
CA ASP A 52 10.34 3.63 9.88
C ASP A 52 9.87 4.81 9.03
N ASP A 53 10.59 5.18 7.96
CA ASP A 53 10.13 6.19 6.99
C ASP A 53 8.83 5.74 6.30
N ALA A 54 8.75 4.46 5.92
CA ALA A 54 7.57 3.87 5.32
C ALA A 54 6.36 3.86 6.29
N VAL A 55 6.59 3.55 7.57
CA VAL A 55 5.56 3.61 8.62
C VAL A 55 5.15 5.05 8.90
N ALA A 56 6.07 6.00 8.88
CA ALA A 56 5.77 7.42 9.03
C ALA A 56 4.86 7.91 7.90
N TRP A 57 5.14 7.52 6.65
CA TRP A 57 4.25 7.77 5.52
C TRP A 57 2.86 7.17 5.77
N LEU A 58 2.76 5.91 6.21
CA LEU A 58 1.46 5.28 6.50
C LEU A 58 0.72 6.04 7.62
N ALA A 59 1.42 6.49 8.66
CA ALA A 59 0.83 7.28 9.73
C ALA A 59 0.23 8.60 9.23
N HIS A 60 0.94 9.31 8.34
CA HIS A 60 0.41 10.51 7.69
C HIS A 60 -0.85 10.20 6.88
N GLN A 61 -0.83 9.14 6.07
CA GLN A 61 -1.99 8.76 5.26
C GLN A 61 -3.22 8.39 6.11
N LEU A 62 -3.01 7.71 7.24
CA LEU A 62 -4.09 7.38 8.18
C LEU A 62 -4.58 8.59 8.98
N ALA A 63 -3.76 9.63 9.14
CA ALA A 63 -4.21 10.90 9.73
C ALA A 63 -5.04 11.71 8.72
N ASP A 64 -4.60 11.77 7.46
CA ASP A 64 -5.28 12.51 6.39
C ASP A 64 -6.64 11.89 6.01
N THR A 65 -6.73 10.56 6.02
CA THR A 65 -7.97 9.83 5.72
C THR A 65 -8.24 8.80 6.82
N PRO A 66 -8.77 9.21 7.98
CA PRO A 66 -8.89 8.33 9.14
C PRO A 66 -9.85 7.17 8.89
N PRO A 67 -9.50 5.93 9.31
CA PRO A 67 -10.44 4.82 9.37
C PRO A 67 -11.64 5.13 10.27
N MET A 68 -12.76 4.43 10.06
CA MET A 68 -13.92 4.53 10.97
C MET A 68 -13.54 4.13 12.39
N ALA A 69 -14.20 4.70 13.40
CA ALA A 69 -13.97 4.39 14.81
C ALA A 69 -14.21 2.90 15.17
N THR A 70 -14.98 2.17 14.35
CA THR A 70 -15.22 0.73 14.47
C THR A 70 -14.10 -0.13 13.87
N SER A 71 -13.14 0.46 13.17
CA SER A 71 -11.98 -0.23 12.59
C SER A 71 -10.89 -0.48 13.65
N LEU A 72 -9.87 -1.26 13.27
CA LEU A 72 -8.67 -1.44 14.09
C LEU A 72 -8.07 -0.05 14.44
N PRO A 73 -7.75 0.23 15.72
CA PRO A 73 -7.16 1.51 16.10
C PRO A 73 -5.88 1.80 15.33
N VAL A 74 -5.71 3.04 14.86
CA VAL A 74 -4.54 3.47 14.06
C VAL A 74 -3.21 3.12 14.74
N ARG A 75 -3.12 3.30 16.06
CA ARG A 75 -1.92 2.92 16.84
C ARG A 75 -1.56 1.44 16.69
N ALA A 76 -2.56 0.56 16.74
CA ALA A 76 -2.35 -0.88 16.59
C ALA A 76 -1.99 -1.24 15.15
N ALA A 77 -2.63 -0.61 14.16
CA ALA A 77 -2.30 -0.79 12.74
C ALA A 77 -0.84 -0.38 12.44
N LEU A 78 -0.38 0.75 12.98
CA LEU A 78 1.00 1.22 12.80
C LEU A 78 2.03 0.34 13.52
N ALA A 79 1.72 -0.15 14.71
CA ALA A 79 2.59 -1.09 15.41
C ALA A 79 2.74 -2.39 14.61
N TYR A 80 1.63 -2.94 14.10
CA TYR A 80 1.65 -4.11 13.23
C TYR A 80 2.45 -3.84 11.94
N ALA A 81 2.25 -2.69 11.31
CA ALA A 81 3.00 -2.31 10.10
C ALA A 81 4.51 -2.28 10.36
N ARG A 82 4.96 -1.65 11.45
CA ARG A 82 6.38 -1.60 11.81
C ARG A 82 6.97 -3.00 11.96
N ASP A 83 6.32 -3.86 12.75
CA ASP A 83 6.77 -5.24 12.93
C ASP A 83 6.81 -5.98 11.59
N ARG A 84 5.76 -5.79 10.78
CA ARG A 84 5.58 -6.50 9.51
C ARG A 84 6.67 -6.17 8.49
N LEU A 85 7.05 -4.90 8.33
CA LEU A 85 8.05 -4.49 7.34
C LEU A 85 9.43 -5.10 7.62
N THR A 86 9.76 -5.38 8.88
CA THR A 86 11.04 -6.00 9.25
C THR A 86 11.12 -7.50 8.92
N GLN A 87 9.98 -8.14 8.65
CA GLN A 87 9.88 -9.58 8.37
C GLN A 87 10.02 -9.90 6.88
N LYS A 88 9.98 -11.20 6.54
CA LYS A 88 9.84 -11.69 5.15
C LYS A 88 8.45 -12.32 4.95
N PRO A 89 7.73 -12.05 3.85
CA PRO A 89 8.13 -11.20 2.73
C PRO A 89 8.15 -9.69 3.00
N GLY A 90 7.55 -9.19 4.09
CA GLY A 90 7.73 -7.80 4.53
C GLY A 90 6.86 -6.76 3.83
N ASP A 91 5.79 -7.19 3.16
CA ASP A 91 4.72 -6.32 2.65
C ASP A 91 3.73 -5.98 3.76
N GLN A 92 3.21 -4.75 3.74
CA GLN A 92 2.13 -4.27 4.59
C GLN A 92 0.94 -3.84 3.74
N VAL A 93 -0.24 -4.37 4.04
CA VAL A 93 -1.49 -4.08 3.34
C VAL A 93 -2.43 -3.38 4.30
N THR A 94 -2.90 -2.18 3.94
CA THR A 94 -3.79 -1.38 4.78
C THR A 94 -4.98 -0.94 3.95
N ARG A 95 -6.12 -1.62 4.13
CA ARG A 95 -7.34 -1.36 3.37
C ARG A 95 -8.53 -1.25 4.31
N TYR A 96 -9.33 -0.21 4.15
CA TYR A 96 -10.47 0.06 5.02
C TYR A 96 -11.53 0.89 4.31
N TYR A 97 -12.71 0.94 4.91
CA TYR A 97 -13.77 1.83 4.50
C TYR A 97 -13.81 3.04 5.44
N THR A 98 -14.12 4.19 4.87
CA THR A 98 -14.64 5.37 5.58
C THR A 98 -16.15 5.42 5.36
N SER A 99 -16.81 6.47 5.88
CA SER A 99 -18.23 6.70 5.60
C SER A 99 -18.54 6.96 4.11
N THR A 100 -17.53 7.30 3.29
CA THR A 100 -17.74 7.76 1.90
C THR A 100 -16.82 7.11 0.88
N ALA A 101 -15.84 6.30 1.31
CA ALA A 101 -14.81 5.78 0.41
C ALA A 101 -14.24 4.44 0.87
N TYR A 102 -13.74 3.68 -0.10
CA TYR A 102 -12.78 2.60 0.07
C TYR A 102 -11.36 3.15 -0.10
N VAL A 103 -10.51 2.86 0.88
CA VAL A 103 -9.15 3.42 0.99
C VAL A 103 -8.13 2.30 1.05
N VAL A 104 -7.03 2.46 0.31
CA VAL A 104 -5.90 1.52 0.24
C VAL A 104 -4.58 2.27 0.38
N ARG A 105 -3.74 1.84 1.33
CA ARG A 105 -2.40 2.37 1.62
C ARG A 105 -1.45 1.20 1.81
N ASP A 106 -0.98 0.65 0.71
CA ASP A 106 -0.20 -0.59 0.70
C ASP A 106 1.30 -0.26 0.51
N LEU A 107 2.15 -0.90 1.31
CA LEU A 107 3.61 -0.82 1.26
C LEU A 107 4.16 -2.17 0.79
N ILE A 108 4.69 -2.20 -0.42
CA ILE A 108 5.07 -3.44 -1.10
C ILE A 108 6.59 -3.52 -1.16
N ARG A 109 7.16 -4.58 -0.58
CA ARG A 109 8.59 -4.78 -0.59
C ARG A 109 9.04 -5.11 -2.02
N CYS A 110 10.07 -4.42 -2.49
CA CYS A 110 10.66 -4.73 -3.77
C CYS A 110 11.28 -6.14 -3.75
N THR A 111 10.91 -6.97 -4.72
CA THR A 111 11.44 -8.33 -4.87
C THR A 111 12.83 -8.37 -5.50
N GLY A 112 13.29 -7.23 -6.05
CA GLY A 112 14.56 -7.14 -6.76
C GLY A 112 14.58 -7.85 -8.11
N GLN A 113 13.42 -8.25 -8.64
CA GLN A 113 13.35 -8.85 -9.97
C GLN A 113 13.56 -7.76 -11.04
N ALA A 114 14.48 -8.02 -11.98
CA ALA A 114 14.80 -7.09 -13.05
C ALA A 114 13.54 -6.78 -13.87
N GLY A 115 13.27 -5.49 -14.11
CA GLY A 115 12.10 -5.02 -14.85
C GLY A 115 10.80 -4.92 -14.05
N THR A 116 10.75 -5.33 -12.78
CA THR A 116 9.55 -5.20 -11.92
C THR A 116 9.69 -4.16 -10.82
N CYS A 117 10.90 -3.64 -10.57
CA CYS A 117 11.11 -2.53 -9.65
C CYS A 117 10.70 -1.23 -10.37
N PRO A 118 9.60 -0.56 -9.98
CA PRO A 118 9.33 0.77 -10.50
C PRO A 118 10.39 1.74 -9.99
N GLY A 119 10.80 2.72 -10.81
CA GLY A 119 11.63 3.82 -10.34
C GLY A 119 10.92 4.64 -9.25
N PRO A 120 11.64 5.43 -8.44
CA PRO A 120 11.00 6.34 -7.46
C PRO A 120 10.01 7.27 -8.18
N PRO A 121 8.84 7.59 -7.59
CA PRO A 121 7.74 8.32 -8.25
C PRO A 121 8.17 9.63 -8.91
#